data_AF-A0A382IV58-F1
#
_entry.id   AF-A0A382IV58-F1
#
_cell.length_a   1.000
_cell.length_b   1.000
_cell.length_c   1.000
_cell.angle_alpha   90.00
_cell.angle_beta   90.00
_cell.angle_gamma   90.00
#
_symmetry.space_group_name_H-M   'P 1'
#
loop_
_entity.id
_entity.type
_entity.pdbx_description
1 polymer ?
#
loop_
_entity_poly.entity_id
_entity_poly.type
_entity_poly.pdbx_seq_one_letter_code
_entity_poly.pdbx_strand_id
1 'polypeptide(L)' 'MKTGLLLINLGTPDSPKTSAVRSYLRKFLSDPRVIDLPFLGRWLLLNLIILPFHP' A
#
# COMPACT_ATOMS: atom_id res chain seq x y z
N MET A 1 33.52 -7.96 15.16
CA MET A 1 32.49 -7.26 14.36
C MET A 1 31.20 -7.21 15.18
N LYS A 2 30.53 -6.06 15.28
CA LYS A 2 29.22 -5.98 15.95
C LYS A 2 28.13 -6.12 14.90
N THR A 3 27.31 -7.16 15.02
CA THR A 3 26.18 -7.40 14.12
C THR A 3 25.04 -6.46 14.51
N GLY A 4 24.62 -5.60 13.58
CA GLY A 4 23.40 -4.82 13.70
C GLY A 4 22.22 -5.60 13.12
N LEU A 5 21.07 -5.54 13.79
CA LEU A 5 19.83 -6.15 13.30
C LEU A 5 18.88 -5.03 12.84
N LEU A 6 18.44 -5.09 11.60
CA LEU A 6 17.46 -4.16 11.04
C LEU A 6 16.10 -4.86 10.95
N LEU A 7 15.19 -4.47 11.85
CA LEU A 7 13.79 -4.89 11.81
C LEU A 7 13.02 -3.91 10.94
N ILE A 8 12.46 -4.39 9.82
CA ILE A 8 11.59 -3.61 8.94
C ILE A 8 10.23 -4.29 8.80
N ASN A 9 9.19 -3.48 8.77
CA ASN A 9 7.82 -3.87 8.43
C ASN A 9 7.27 -2.80 7.47
N LEU A 10 6.27 -3.16 6.66
CA LEU A 10 5.54 -2.26 5.78
C LEU A 10 4.76 -1.17 6.54
N GLY A 11 4.50 -1.41 7.83
CA GLY A 11 3.65 -0.59 8.67
C GLY A 11 2.21 -1.07 8.64
N THR A 12 1.34 -0.37 9.35
CA THR A 12 -0.10 -0.66 9.45
C THR A 12 -0.87 0.65 9.39
N PRO A 13 -2.16 0.64 9.00
CA PRO A 13 -2.99 1.84 9.06
C PRO A 13 -3.10 2.34 10.50
N ASP A 14 -3.14 3.67 10.68
CA ASP A 14 -3.21 4.32 12.00
C ASP A 14 -4.51 3.99 12.76
N SER A 15 -5.55 3.54 12.06
CA SER A 15 -6.86 3.22 12.60
C SER A 15 -7.60 2.22 11.70
N PRO A 16 -8.51 1.39 12.25
CA PRO A 16 -9.39 0.53 11.45
C PRO A 16 -10.49 1.29 10.70
N LYS A 17 -10.49 2.63 10.75
CA LYS A 17 -11.41 3.45 9.95
C LYS A 17 -11.08 3.33 8.46
N THR A 18 -12.11 3.24 7.64
CA THR A 18 -12.02 3.16 6.16
C THR A 18 -11.16 4.27 5.55
N SER A 19 -11.17 5.49 6.12
CA SER A 19 -10.32 6.58 5.63
C SER A 19 -8.82 6.33 5.85
N ALA A 20 -8.45 5.75 6.99
CA ALA A 20 -7.06 5.45 7.33
C ALA A 20 -6.54 4.25 6.52
N VAL A 21 -7.37 3.21 6.39
CA VAL A 21 -7.05 2.02 5.59
C VAL A 21 -6.93 2.38 4.10
N ARG A 22 -7.86 3.16 3.55
CA ARG A 22 -7.76 3.68 2.17
C ARG A 22 -6.48 4.48 1.92
N SER A 23 -6.06 5.34 2.87
CA SER A 23 -4.82 6.10 2.77
C SER A 23 -3.58 5.20 2.77
N TYR A 24 -3.56 4.19 3.65
CA TYR A 24 -2.50 3.19 3.72
C TYR A 24 -2.40 2.37 2.43
N LEU A 25 -3.51 1.80 1.97
CA LEU A 25 -3.56 1.00 0.73
C LEU A 25 -3.16 1.82 -0.48
N ARG A 26 -3.61 3.08 -0.56
CA ARG A 26 -3.21 3.98 -1.64
C ARG A 26 -1.68 4.14 -1.70
N LYS A 27 -1.01 4.36 -0.57
CA LYS A 27 0.44 4.51 -0.52
C LYS A 27 1.14 3.20 -0.88
N PHE A 28 0.72 2.09 -0.29
CA PHE A 28 1.35 0.79 -0.46
C PHE A 28 1.21 0.26 -1.90
N LEU A 29 -0.01 0.24 -2.44
CA LEU A 29 -0.29 -0.33 -3.75
C LEU A 29 0.03 0.62 -4.92
N SER A 30 0.36 1.88 -4.64
CA SER A 30 0.90 2.79 -5.67
C SER A 30 2.36 2.48 -6.01
N ASP A 31 3.05 1.66 -5.23
CA ASP A 31 4.43 1.27 -5.47
C ASP A 31 4.53 0.28 -6.65
N PRO A 32 5.35 0.57 -7.69
CA PRO A 32 5.61 -0.37 -8.79
C PRO A 32 6.20 -1.72 -8.36
N ARG A 33 6.81 -1.80 -7.18
CA ARG A 33 7.37 -3.05 -6.65
C ARG A 33 6.32 -3.97 -6.06
N VAL A 34 5.14 -3.44 -5.74
CA VAL A 34 4.01 -4.21 -5.19
C VAL A 34 3.07 -4.67 -6.29
N ILE A 35 2.81 -3.82 -7.29
CA ILE A 35 1.99 -4.15 -8.46
C ILE A 35 2.79 -3.91 -9.72
N ASP A 36 3.13 -5.02 -10.40
CA ASP A 36 3.84 -5.04 -11.68
C ASP A 36 2.89 -4.75 -12.85
N LEU A 37 2.40 -3.52 -12.90
CA LEU A 37 1.58 -2.99 -13.99
C LEU A 37 2.13 -1.61 -14.40
N PRO A 38 1.96 -1.23 -15.69
CA PRO A 38 2.20 0.14 -16.14
C PRO A 38 1.40 1.14 -15.28
N PHE A 39 1.94 2.35 -15.09
CA PHE A 39 1.36 3.37 -14.20
C PHE A 39 -0.15 3.57 -14.38
N LEU A 40 -0.61 3.65 -15.64
CA LEU A 40 -2.03 3.78 -15.98
C LEU A 40 -2.87 2.57 -15.52
N GLY A 41 -2.43 1.34 -15.81
CA GLY A 41 -3.12 0.12 -15.40
C GLY A 41 -3.18 -0.01 -13.88
N ARG A 42 -2.07 0.29 -13.20
CA ARG A 42 -2.02 0.30 -11.73
C ARG A 42 -2.95 1.36 -11.14
N TRP A 43 -2.94 2.57 -11.69
CA TRP A 43 -3.80 3.66 -11.20
C TRP A 43 -5.28 3.32 -11.37
N LEU A 44 -5.69 2.75 -12.51
CA LEU A 44 -7.06 2.32 -12.76
C LEU A 44 -7.47 1.24 -11.77
N LEU A 45 -6.68 0.16 -11.64
CA LEU A 45 -6.95 -0.93 -10.70
C LEU A 45 -7.09 -0.43 -9.26
N LEU A 46 -6.16 0.43 -8.83
CA LEU A 46 -6.13 0.99 -7.49
C LEU A 46 -7.38 1.85 -7.20
N ASN A 47 -7.69 2.81 -8.07
CA ASN A 47 -8.73 3.80 -7.79
C ASN A 47 -10.14 3.30 -8.11
N LEU A 48 -10.30 2.39 -9.07
CA LEU A 48 -11.62 1.91 -9.51
C LEU A 48 -12.04 0.59 -8.85
N ILE A 49 -11.09 -0.27 -8.44
CA ILE A 49 -11.41 -1.58 -7.88
C ILE A 49 -10.92 -1.72 -6.43
N ILE A 50 -9.66 -1.43 -6.14
CA ILE A 50 -9.15 -1.78 -4.79
C ILE A 50 -9.68 -0.82 -3.71
N LEU A 51 -9.48 0.49 -3.88
CA LEU A 51 -9.89 1.50 -2.89
C LEU A 51 -11.41 1.60 -2.65
N PRO A 52 -12.31 1.35 -3.63
CA PRO A 52 -13.75 1.37 -3.37
C PRO A 52 -14.33 0.04 -2.87
N PHE A 53 -13.76 -1.12 -3.23
CA PHE A 53 -14.31 -2.42 -2.82
C PHE A 53 -13.67 -2.98 -1.54
N HIS A 54 -12.45 -2.55 -1.19
CA HIS A 54 -11.76 -2.93 0.04
C HIS A 54 -11.23 -1.68 0.77
N PRO A 55 -12.11 -0.94 1.46
CA PRO A 55 -11.76 0.29 2.15
C PRO A 55 -11.04 0.07 3.48
#